data_AF-A0A850NZM5-F1
#
_entry.id   AF-A0A850NZM5-F1
#
_cell.length_a   1.000
_cell.length_b   1.000
_cell.length_c   1.000
_cell.angle_alpha   90.00
_cell.angle_beta   90.00
_cell.angle_gamma   90.00
#
_symmetry.space_group_name_H-M   'P 1'
#
loop_
_entity.id
_entity.type
_entity.pdbx_description
1 polymer ?
#
loop_
_entity_poly.entity_id
_entity_poly.type
_entity_poly.pdbx_seq_one_letter_code
_entity_poly.pdbx_strand_id
1 'polypeptide(L)'
;MFILSNYTNDDILDLLPRLRNLGASSFGEDADMFGDTLAEVVEDAPQGRDLPFKLQTIAELKALLTCTDEEIRRVSKVLLGINPDAEAEEPPNWGSFPSLRAFWSAVLHAFEHDPEVQERGDA
;
A
#
# COMPACT_ATOMS: atom_id res chain seq x y z
N MET A 1 -19.27 2.49 0.91
CA MET A 1 -18.45 2.60 2.13
C MET A 1 -18.08 1.18 2.54
N PHE A 2 -16.81 0.81 2.38
CA PHE A 2 -16.28 -0.46 2.88
C PHE A 2 -16.20 -0.34 4.41
N ILE A 3 -16.90 -1.19 5.15
CA ILE A 3 -16.79 -1.23 6.63
C ILE A 3 -15.95 -2.46 6.95
N LEU A 4 -14.67 -2.23 7.26
CA LEU A 4 -13.70 -3.30 7.49
C LEU A 4 -13.82 -3.90 8.90
N SER A 5 -14.60 -3.26 9.76
CA SER A 5 -14.76 -3.61 11.18
C SER A 5 -15.29 -5.03 11.41
N ASN A 6 -16.05 -5.59 10.45
CA ASN A 6 -16.65 -6.93 10.56
C ASN A 6 -15.85 -8.04 9.87
N TYR A 7 -14.77 -7.71 9.17
CA TYR A 7 -13.97 -8.68 8.43
C TYR A 7 -12.83 -9.22 9.30
N THR A 8 -12.52 -10.50 9.18
CA THR A 8 -11.34 -11.11 9.78
C THR A 8 -10.08 -10.64 9.05
N ASN A 9 -8.90 -10.93 9.60
CA ASN A 9 -7.65 -10.59 8.93
C ASN A 9 -7.52 -11.36 7.61
N ASP A 10 -7.96 -12.62 7.56
CA ASP A 10 -7.97 -13.43 6.34
C ASP A 10 -8.92 -12.84 5.29
N ASP A 11 -10.12 -12.40 5.69
CA ASP A 11 -11.04 -11.74 4.78
C ASP A 11 -10.46 -10.44 4.19
N ILE A 12 -9.71 -9.66 5.00
CA ILE A 12 -9.03 -8.45 4.54
C ILE A 12 -7.99 -8.78 3.46
N LEU A 13 -7.23 -9.86 3.65
CA LEU A 13 -6.23 -10.34 2.70
C LEU A 13 -6.85 -10.82 1.38
N ASP A 14 -8.05 -11.39 1.44
CA ASP A 14 -8.80 -11.85 0.26
C ASP A 14 -9.51 -10.71 -0.48
N LEU A 15 -9.90 -9.65 0.24
CA LEU A 15 -10.52 -8.44 -0.35
C LEU A 15 -9.53 -7.50 -1.02
N LEU A 16 -8.27 -7.50 -0.57
CA LEU A 16 -7.21 -6.62 -1.06
C LEU A 16 -6.01 -7.43 -1.59
N PRO A 17 -6.20 -8.34 -2.57
CA PRO A 17 -5.18 -9.28 -2.99
C PRO A 17 -3.97 -8.59 -3.63
N ARG A 18 -4.14 -7.41 -4.25
CA ARG A 18 -3.01 -6.67 -4.84
C ARG A 18 -2.22 -5.93 -3.78
N LEU A 19 -2.90 -5.32 -2.81
CA LEU A 19 -2.21 -4.72 -1.67
C LEU A 19 -1.49 -5.76 -0.80
N ARG A 20 -2.08 -6.95 -0.64
CA ARG A 20 -1.41 -8.09 -0.01
C ARG A 20 -0.14 -8.46 -0.75
N ASN A 21 -0.18 -8.51 -2.08
CA ASN A 21 0.99 -8.84 -2.88
C ASN A 21 2.11 -7.81 -2.71
N LEU A 22 1.78 -6.51 -2.69
CA LEU A 22 2.75 -5.44 -2.43
C LEU A 22 3.32 -5.52 -1.01
N GLY A 23 2.46 -5.75 -0.02
CA GLY A 23 2.87 -5.92 1.37
C GLY A 23 3.77 -7.12 1.62
N ALA A 24 3.56 -8.23 0.90
CA ALA A 24 4.40 -9.42 0.97
C ALA A 24 5.64 -9.39 0.06
N SER A 25 5.86 -8.31 -0.71
CA SER A 25 7.04 -8.15 -1.57
C SER A 25 7.72 -6.80 -1.28
N SER A 26 7.47 -5.81 -2.14
CA SER A 26 8.11 -4.49 -2.13
C SER A 26 8.13 -3.82 -0.76
N PHE A 27 7.10 -4.00 0.07
CA PHE A 27 7.01 -3.33 1.37
C PHE A 27 7.31 -4.21 2.60
N GLY A 28 7.47 -5.54 2.45
CA GLY A 28 7.56 -6.48 3.58
C GLY A 28 8.88 -7.23 3.71
N GLU A 29 9.53 -7.56 2.59
CA GLU A 29 10.84 -8.26 2.59
C GLU A 29 12.01 -7.32 2.27
N ASP A 30 11.73 -6.19 1.63
CA ASP A 30 12.73 -5.39 0.93
C ASP A 30 13.03 -4.02 1.57
N ALA A 31 12.23 -3.58 2.54
CA ALA A 31 12.45 -2.29 3.22
C ALA A 31 13.79 -2.24 3.98
N ASP A 32 14.30 -3.41 4.40
CA ASP A 32 15.60 -3.55 5.07
C ASP A 32 16.74 -3.89 4.08
N MET A 33 16.41 -4.37 2.87
CA MET A 33 17.37 -4.99 1.95
C MET A 33 17.90 -4.03 0.87
N PHE A 34 17.15 -2.97 0.56
CA PHE A 34 17.52 -2.09 -0.57
C PHE A 34 18.45 -0.94 -0.22
N GLY A 35 18.54 -0.49 1.03
CA GLY A 35 19.24 0.77 1.33
C GLY A 35 18.60 2.01 0.67
N ASP A 36 17.49 1.80 -0.05
CA ASP A 36 16.63 2.79 -0.68
C ASP A 36 15.57 3.25 0.33
N THR A 37 15.19 4.51 0.23
CA THR A 37 14.15 5.07 1.08
C THR A 37 12.79 4.45 0.73
N LEU A 38 11.88 4.32 1.71
CA LEU A 38 10.52 3.84 1.44
C LEU A 38 9.80 4.64 0.34
N ALA A 39 10.22 5.89 0.09
CA ALA A 39 9.71 6.71 -1.01
C ALA A 39 10.11 6.16 -2.38
N GLU A 40 11.36 5.72 -2.56
CA GLU A 40 11.83 5.08 -3.80
C GLU A 40 11.12 3.75 -4.05
N VAL A 41 10.94 2.94 -3.00
CA VAL A 41 10.15 1.70 -3.08
C VAL A 41 8.70 1.98 -3.50
N VAL A 42 8.11 3.09 -3.06
CA VAL A 42 6.76 3.51 -3.46
C VAL A 42 6.71 3.90 -4.94
N GLU A 43 7.71 4.65 -5.43
CA GLU A 43 7.80 5.06 -6.84
C GLU A 43 8.05 3.87 -7.77
N ASP A 44 8.82 2.88 -7.33
CA ASP A 44 9.15 1.69 -8.11
C ASP A 44 8.08 0.58 -8.02
N ALA A 45 7.16 0.64 -7.06
CA ALA A 45 6.12 -0.38 -6.85
C ALA A 45 5.29 -0.74 -8.11
N PRO A 46 4.95 0.20 -9.02
CA PRO A 46 4.27 -0.11 -10.27
C PRO A 46 5.15 -0.81 -11.32
N GLN A 47 6.48 -0.69 -11.23
CA GLN A 47 7.39 -1.18 -12.26
C GLN A 47 7.32 -2.71 -12.41
N GLY A 48 7.36 -3.18 -13.65
CA GLY A 48 7.27 -4.61 -13.97
C GLY A 48 5.91 -5.26 -13.72
N ARG A 49 4.90 -4.51 -13.26
CA ARG A 49 3.51 -4.98 -13.14
C ARG A 49 2.74 -4.70 -14.43
N ASP A 50 1.78 -5.56 -14.75
CA ASP A 50 0.91 -5.35 -15.90
C ASP A 50 -0.22 -4.34 -15.61
N LEU A 51 -0.81 -3.77 -16.68
CA LEU A 51 -1.90 -2.82 -16.56
C LEU A 51 -3.10 -3.35 -15.74
N PRO A 52 -3.59 -4.60 -15.91
CA PRO A 52 -4.66 -5.13 -15.06
C PRO A 52 -4.31 -5.11 -13.56
N PHE A 53 -3.09 -5.48 -13.19
CA PHE A 53 -2.61 -5.41 -11.82
C PHE A 53 -2.64 -3.97 -11.31
N LYS A 54 -2.06 -3.03 -12.07
CA LYS A 54 -2.00 -1.60 -11.69
C LYS A 54 -3.39 -1.01 -11.47
N LEU A 55 -4.33 -1.25 -12.38
CA LEU A 55 -5.70 -0.75 -12.27
C LEU A 55 -6.46 -1.35 -11.08
N GLN A 56 -6.26 -2.64 -10.81
CA GLN A 56 -6.86 -3.28 -9.64
C GLN A 56 -6.28 -2.72 -8.34
N THR A 57 -4.96 -2.51 -8.27
CA THR A 57 -4.29 -1.85 -7.14
C THR A 57 -4.87 -0.46 -6.88
N ILE A 58 -5.07 0.36 -7.92
CA ILE A 58 -5.69 1.69 -7.78
C ILE A 58 -7.09 1.59 -7.17
N ALA A 59 -7.91 0.63 -7.62
CA ALA A 59 -9.26 0.43 -7.09
C ALA A 59 -9.24 0.02 -5.61
N GLU A 60 -8.34 -0.89 -5.24
CA GLU A 60 -8.13 -1.32 -3.85
C GLU A 60 -7.63 -0.18 -2.95
N LEU A 61 -6.69 0.65 -3.42
CA LEU A 61 -6.19 1.82 -2.70
C LEU A 61 -7.28 2.88 -2.49
N LYS A 62 -8.08 3.15 -3.52
CA LYS A 62 -9.23 4.07 -3.41
C LYS A 62 -10.23 3.58 -2.39
N ALA A 63 -10.52 2.27 -2.36
CA ALA A 63 -11.39 1.68 -1.34
C ALA A 63 -10.78 1.83 0.07
N LEU A 64 -9.50 1.49 0.24
CA LEU A 64 -8.78 1.62 1.51
C LEU A 64 -8.81 3.07 2.04
N LEU A 65 -8.54 4.06 1.19
CA LEU A 65 -8.48 5.48 1.57
C LEU A 65 -9.84 6.09 1.92
N THR A 66 -10.95 5.41 1.61
CA THR A 66 -12.29 5.80 2.09
C THR A 66 -12.56 5.35 3.53
N CYS A 67 -11.71 4.51 4.10
CA CYS A 67 -11.86 3.98 5.45
C CYS A 67 -11.36 4.98 6.50
N THR A 68 -11.70 4.72 7.76
CA THR A 68 -11.19 5.49 8.90
C THR A 68 -9.70 5.20 9.13
N ASP A 69 -8.99 6.11 9.81
CA ASP A 69 -7.57 5.90 10.11
C ASP A 69 -7.32 4.66 10.97
N GLU A 70 -8.26 4.29 11.84
CA GLU A 70 -8.19 3.08 12.65
C GLU A 70 -8.32 1.81 11.79
N GLU A 71 -9.21 1.81 10.81
CA GLU A 71 -9.33 0.71 9.85
C GLU A 71 -8.09 0.62 8.95
N ILE A 72 -7.58 1.77 8.46
CA ILE A 72 -6.34 1.82 7.68
C ILE A 72 -5.19 1.26 8.52
N ARG A 73 -5.07 1.63 9.80
CA ARG A 73 -4.06 1.08 10.72
C ARG A 73 -4.17 -0.43 10.85
N ARG A 74 -5.37 -0.95 11.07
CA ARG A 74 -5.63 -2.39 11.17
C ARG A 74 -5.27 -3.12 9.87
N VAL A 75 -5.71 -2.62 8.73
CA VAL A 75 -5.40 -3.21 7.42
C VAL A 75 -3.91 -3.16 7.14
N SER A 76 -3.24 -2.05 7.43
CA SER A 76 -1.80 -1.91 7.22
C SER A 76 -1.01 -2.94 8.03
N LYS A 77 -1.39 -3.19 9.28
CA LYS A 77 -0.81 -4.27 10.11
C LYS A 77 -0.90 -5.63 9.44
N VAL A 78 -2.06 -5.93 8.87
CA VAL A 78 -2.34 -7.21 8.22
C VAL A 78 -1.59 -7.35 6.89
N LEU A 79 -1.59 -6.31 6.07
CA LEU A 79 -1.00 -6.34 4.73
C LEU A 79 0.53 -6.33 4.76
N LEU A 80 1.11 -5.47 5.60
CA LEU A 80 2.55 -5.25 5.66
C LEU A 80 3.23 -6.22 6.64
N GLY A 81 2.47 -6.92 7.49
CA GLY A 81 3.02 -7.77 8.54
C GLY A 81 3.78 -7.01 9.63
N ILE A 82 3.78 -5.68 9.60
CA ILE A 82 4.47 -4.82 10.57
C ILE A 82 3.51 -4.31 11.65
N ASN A 83 4.03 -4.06 12.85
CA ASN A 83 3.29 -3.32 13.86
C ASN A 83 3.62 -1.81 13.77
N PRO A 84 2.76 -0.95 13.20
CA PRO A 84 2.96 0.50 13.15
C PRO A 84 2.86 1.17 14.52
N ASP A 85 2.44 0.44 15.57
CA ASP A 85 2.43 0.90 16.97
C ASP A 85 3.63 0.36 17.78
N ALA A 86 4.54 -0.39 17.17
CA ALA A 86 5.75 -0.76 17.86
C ALA A 86 6.56 0.51 18.16
N GLU A 87 6.84 0.75 19.46
CA GLU A 87 7.89 1.67 19.90
C GLU A 87 9.23 1.08 19.44
N ALA A 88 9.55 1.25 18.17
CA ALA A 88 10.85 0.88 17.64
C ALA A 88 11.85 1.98 18.07
N GLU A 89 13.04 1.58 18.55
CA GLU A 89 14.09 2.52 19.01
C GLU A 89 14.53 3.50 17.91
N GLU A 90 14.38 3.08 16.66
CA GLU A 90 14.26 3.94 15.49
C GLU A 90 12.88 3.68 14.91
N PRO A 91 12.05 4.70 14.59
CA PRO A 91 10.69 4.48 14.07
C PRO A 91 10.79 3.45 12.94
N PRO A 92 9.88 2.46 12.85
CA PRO A 92 9.98 1.50 11.76
C PRO A 92 10.04 2.33 10.48
N ASN A 93 10.96 2.02 9.57
CA ASN A 93 11.45 2.89 8.50
C ASN A 93 10.37 3.26 7.45
N TRP A 94 9.26 3.86 7.86
CA TRP A 94 8.19 4.34 6.98
C TRP A 94 8.64 5.56 6.18
N GLY A 95 9.90 5.99 6.33
CA GLY A 95 10.43 7.20 5.73
C GLY A 95 9.74 8.47 6.23
N SER A 96 9.46 9.39 5.31
CA SER A 96 8.99 10.76 5.57
C SER A 96 7.47 10.91 5.72
N PHE A 97 6.70 9.82 5.67
CA PHE A 97 5.24 9.92 5.64
C PHE A 97 4.65 10.28 7.02
N PRO A 98 3.87 11.37 7.13
CA PRO A 98 3.33 11.82 8.41
C PRO A 98 2.19 10.93 8.96
N SER A 99 1.69 9.98 8.17
CA SER A 99 0.66 9.01 8.58
C SER A 99 0.57 7.83 7.60
N LEU A 100 -0.04 6.71 8.03
CA LEU A 100 -0.35 5.59 7.14
C LEU A 100 -1.25 5.99 5.97
N ARG A 101 -2.18 6.92 6.17
CA ARG A 101 -2.98 7.48 5.09
C ARG A 101 -2.11 8.21 4.07
N ALA A 102 -1.13 8.99 4.51
CA ALA A 102 -0.20 9.67 3.60
C ALA A 102 0.66 8.67 2.82
N PHE A 103 1.12 7.60 3.47
CA PHE A 103 1.82 6.50 2.81
C PHE A 103 0.95 5.85 1.71
N TRP A 104 -0.25 5.39 2.03
CA TRP A 104 -1.14 4.77 1.03
C TRP A 104 -1.59 5.73 -0.06
N SER A 105 -1.72 7.02 0.24
CA SER A 105 -1.96 8.06 -0.77
C SER A 105 -0.77 8.23 -1.72
N ALA A 106 0.46 8.12 -1.22
CA ALA A 106 1.65 8.17 -2.07
C ALA A 106 1.75 6.92 -2.98
N VAL A 107 1.44 5.74 -2.45
CA VAL A 107 1.32 4.51 -3.26
C VAL A 107 0.25 4.71 -4.34
N LEU A 108 -0.91 5.26 -3.99
CA LEU A 108 -1.96 5.54 -4.98
C LEU A 108 -1.45 6.48 -6.07
N HIS A 109 -0.76 7.55 -5.67
CA HIS A 109 -0.20 8.52 -6.60
C HIS A 109 0.80 7.88 -7.57
N ALA A 110 1.72 7.03 -7.09
CA ALA A 110 2.67 6.32 -7.93
C ALA A 110 1.98 5.45 -8.99
N PHE A 111 0.96 4.68 -8.59
CA PHE A 111 0.20 3.85 -9.53
C PHE A 111 -0.65 4.68 -10.51
N GLU A 112 -1.26 5.77 -10.06
CA GLU A 112 -2.05 6.65 -10.95
C GLU A 112 -1.17 7.36 -11.99
N HIS A 113 0.07 7.70 -11.63
CA HIS A 113 1.02 8.40 -12.50
C HIS A 113 1.94 7.45 -13.30
N ASP A 114 1.76 6.14 -13.19
CA ASP A 114 2.46 5.18 -14.03
C ASP A 114 2.12 5.44 -15.52
N PRO A 115 3.12 5.49 -16.42
CA PRO A 115 2.91 5.81 -17.84
C PRO A 115 1.85 4.93 -18.52
N GLU A 116 1.83 3.62 -18.23
CA GLU A 116 0.90 2.67 -18.83
C GLU A 116 -0.56 2.93 -18.38
N VAL A 117 -0.74 3.45 -17.16
CA VAL A 117 -2.05 3.84 -16.64
C VAL A 117 -2.50 5.18 -17.24
N GLN A 118 -1.60 6.14 -17.36
CA GLN A 118 -1.88 7.47 -17.95
C GLN A 118 -2.23 7.38 -19.44
N GLU A 119 -1.52 6.55 -20.21
CA GLU A 119 -1.79 6.35 -21.64
C GLU A 119 -3.21 5.80 -21.92
N ARG A 120 -3.84 5.13 -20.95
CA ARG A 120 -5.24 4.69 -21.03
C ARG A 120 -6.26 5.80 -20.74
N GLY A 121 -5.87 6.82 -19.96
CA GLY A 121 -6.73 7.96 -19.61
C GLY A 121 -7.03 8.89 -20.79
N ASP A 122 -6.19 8.84 -21.82
CA ASP A 122 -6.30 9.63 -23.06
C ASP A 122 -6.97 8.87 -24.24
N ALA A 123 -7.52 7.67 -24.00
CA ALA A 123 -8.12 6.81 -25.03
C ALA A 123 -9.66 6.79 -25.02
#